data_AF-A0A353RA11-F1
#
_entry.id   AF-A0A353RA11-F1
#
_cell.length_a   1.000
_cell.length_b   1.000
_cell.length_c   1.000
_cell.angle_alpha   90.00
_cell.angle_beta   90.00
_cell.angle_gamma   90.00
#
_symmetry.space_group_name_H-M   'P 1'
#
loop_
_entity.id
_entity.type
_entity.pdbx_description
1 polymer ?
#
loop_
_entity_poly.entity_id
_entity_poly.type
_entity_poly.pdbx_seq_one_letter_code
_entity_poly.pdbx_strand_id
1 'polypeptide(L)'
;VCKTITCSMKGERQILMAIQDMLKIKIGETTQDGKFTLLETNCLGFCHKAPAMLINNEVYTELTPEKIREILSSYLHDKIIGGEHVG
;
A
#
# COMPACT_ATOMS: atom_id res chain seq x y z
N VAL A 1 0.28 1.33 -5.56
CA VAL A 1 1.51 0.50 -5.59
C VAL A 1 2.25 0.78 -6.87
N CYS A 2 3.56 1.05 -6.79
CA CYS A 2 4.39 1.30 -7.97
C CYS A 2 4.52 0.01 -8.80
N LYS A 3 4.11 0.03 -10.08
CA LYS A 3 4.08 -1.13 -11.00
C LYS A 3 5.37 -1.35 -11.81
N THR A 4 6.45 -0.62 -11.50
CA THR A 4 7.67 -0.71 -12.30
C THR A 4 8.27 -2.11 -12.19
N ILE A 5 8.84 -2.64 -13.29
CA ILE A 5 9.51 -3.96 -13.37
C ILE A 5 10.42 -4.25 -12.17
N THR A 6 11.11 -3.24 -11.64
CA THR A 6 11.99 -3.35 -10.48
C THR A 6 11.24 -3.68 -9.17
N CYS A 7 10.03 -3.14 -8.96
CA CYS A 7 9.15 -3.51 -7.85
C CYS A 7 8.59 -4.92 -8.07
N SER A 8 8.16 -5.22 -9.30
CA SER A 8 7.60 -6.51 -9.69
C SER A 8 8.58 -7.67 -9.46
N MET A 9 9.85 -7.48 -9.82
CA MET A 9 10.93 -8.46 -9.58
C MET A 9 11.32 -8.58 -8.10
N LYS A 10 11.15 -7.53 -7.29
CA LYS A 10 11.44 -7.54 -5.85
C LYS A 10 10.30 -8.08 -4.98
N GLY A 11 9.18 -8.51 -5.58
CA GLY A 11 8.08 -9.14 -4.84
C GLY A 11 6.84 -8.27 -4.67
N GLU A 12 6.62 -7.24 -5.50
CA GLU A 12 5.36 -6.46 -5.47
C GLU A 12 4.12 -7.35 -5.59
N ARG A 13 4.22 -8.49 -6.30
CA ARG A 13 3.10 -9.43 -6.45
C ARG A 13 2.63 -9.99 -5.12
N GLN A 14 3.56 -10.29 -4.22
CA GLN A 14 3.23 -10.80 -2.88
C GLN A 14 2.56 -9.71 -2.04
N ILE A 15 3.04 -8.47 -2.17
CA ILE A 15 2.44 -7.29 -1.54
C ILE A 15 1.02 -7.05 -2.06
N LEU A 16 0.84 -7.03 -3.38
CA LEU A 16 -0.47 -6.89 -4.01
C LEU A 16 -1.41 -8.03 -3.61
N MET A 17 -0.95 -9.28 -3.55
CA MET A 17 -1.77 -10.40 -3.07
C MET A 17 -2.17 -10.24 -1.61
N ALA A 18 -1.25 -9.83 -0.73
CA ALA A 18 -1.55 -9.60 0.68
C ALA A 18 -2.60 -8.48 0.86
N ILE A 19 -2.48 -7.38 0.11
CA ILE A 19 -3.46 -6.29 0.14
C ILE A 19 -4.81 -6.76 -0.40
N GLN A 20 -4.83 -7.46 -1.54
CA GLN A 20 -6.06 -7.99 -2.13
C GLN A 20 -6.75 -9.00 -1.20
N ASP A 21 -6.00 -9.83 -0.49
CA ASP A 21 -6.58 -10.80 0.45
C ASP A 21 -7.14 -10.14 1.72
N MET A 22 -6.42 -9.17 2.29
CA MET A 22 -6.87 -8.43 3.47
C MET A 22 -8.06 -7.53 3.20
N LEU A 23 -8.01 -6.76 2.11
CA LEU A 23 -9.03 -5.77 1.78
C LEU A 23 -10.14 -6.34 0.89
N LYS A 24 -9.97 -7.56 0.37
CA LYS A 24 -10.89 -8.25 -0.55
C LYS A 24 -11.25 -7.40 -1.79
N ILE A 25 -10.33 -6.55 -2.24
CA ILE A 25 -10.48 -5.71 -3.44
C ILE A 25 -9.51 -6.14 -4.53
N LYS A 26 -9.71 -5.62 -5.75
CA LYS A 26 -8.79 -5.78 -6.88
C LYS A 26 -8.08 -4.47 -7.19
N ILE A 27 -7.06 -4.55 -8.05
CA ILE A 27 -6.41 -3.36 -8.60
C ILE A 27 -7.45 -2.54 -9.38
N GLY A 28 -7.51 -1.24 -9.11
CA GLY A 28 -8.49 -0.29 -9.64
C GLY A 28 -9.73 -0.12 -8.76
N GLU A 29 -9.91 -0.95 -7.72
CA GLU A 29 -11.11 -0.93 -6.88
C GLU A 29 -10.86 -0.19 -5.56
N THR A 30 -11.96 0.32 -4.99
CA THR A 30 -12.01 0.89 -3.65
C THR A 30 -12.66 -0.10 -2.69
N THR A 31 -12.16 -0.21 -1.47
CA THR A 31 -12.79 -1.00 -0.40
C THR A 31 -14.22 -0.57 -0.14
N GLN A 32 -15.07 -1.50 0.30
CA GLN A 32 -16.46 -1.20 0.68
C GLN A 32 -16.58 -0.13 1.78
N ASP A 33 -15.59 -0.02 2.67
CA ASP A 33 -15.54 1.02 3.72
C ASP A 33 -15.17 2.40 3.15
N GLY A 34 -14.83 2.50 1.86
CA GLY A 34 -14.42 3.74 1.20
C GLY A 34 -13.04 4.28 1.62
N LYS A 35 -12.30 3.53 2.43
CA LYS A 35 -11.05 3.99 3.05
C LYS A 35 -9.78 3.75 2.24
N PHE A 36 -9.75 2.68 1.46
CA PHE A 36 -8.57 2.32 0.67
C PHE A 36 -8.94 2.11 -0.78
N THR A 37 -8.13 2.66 -1.69
CA THR A 37 -8.21 2.39 -3.13
C THR A 37 -6.91 1.76 -3.58
N LEU A 38 -6.99 0.56 -4.16
CA LEU A 38 -5.82 -0.13 -4.67
C LEU A 38 -5.53 0.35 -6.09
N LEU A 39 -4.67 1.36 -6.23
CA LEU A 39 -4.25 1.86 -7.55
C LEU A 39 -2.83 1.43 -7.87
N GLU A 40 -2.60 1.02 -9.11
CA GLU A 40 -1.25 0.93 -9.68
C GLU A 40 -0.84 2.33 -10.17
N THR A 41 0.35 2.77 -9.81
CA THR A 41 0.90 4.04 -10.30
C THR A 41 2.25 3.81 -10.95
N ASN A 42 2.64 4.75 -11.81
CA ASN A 42 3.95 4.78 -12.43
C ASN A 42 5.04 5.10 -11.38
N CYS A 43 6.30 5.11 -11.83
CA CYS A 43 7.48 5.31 -10.99
C CYS A 43 7.31 6.48 -10.00
N LEU A 44 7.32 6.17 -8.71
CA LEU A 44 7.31 7.15 -7.62
C LEU A 44 8.69 7.78 -7.35
N GLY A 45 9.72 7.44 -8.15
CA GLY A 45 11.10 7.88 -7.92
C GLY A 45 11.87 7.09 -6.86
N PHE A 46 11.21 6.16 -6.15
CA PHE A 46 11.80 5.32 -5.10
C PHE A 46 12.27 3.94 -5.58
N CYS A 47 12.64 3.80 -6.85
CA CYS A 47 13.10 2.51 -7.43
C CYS A 47 14.27 1.88 -6.66
N HIS A 48 15.13 2.70 -6.05
CA HIS A 48 16.26 2.26 -5.24
C HIS A 48 15.83 1.57 -3.93
N LYS A 49 14.67 1.91 -3.37
CA LYS A 49 14.06 1.29 -2.18
C LYS A 49 12.78 0.51 -2.48
N ALA A 50 12.66 0.01 -3.71
CA ALA A 50 11.56 -0.87 -4.10
C ALA A 50 11.48 -2.11 -3.19
N PRO A 51 10.27 -2.66 -2.92
CA PRO A 51 8.96 -2.19 -3.38
C PRO A 51 8.45 -0.97 -2.59
N ALA A 52 7.85 -0.01 -3.31
CA ALA A 52 7.33 1.24 -2.75
C ALA A 52 5.81 1.38 -2.96
N MET A 53 5.12 1.87 -1.93
CA MET A 53 3.67 2.13 -1.91
C MET A 53 3.42 3.50 -1.30
N LEU A 54 2.37 4.17 -1.77
CA LEU A 54 1.85 5.37 -1.16
C LEU A 54 0.52 5.02 -0.48
N ILE A 55 0.37 5.38 0.80
CA ILE A 55 -0.90 5.26 1.53
C ILE A 55 -1.17 6.63 2.17
N ASN A 56 -2.28 7.26 1.83
CA ASN A 56 -2.71 8.55 2.41
C ASN A 56 -1.60 9.63 2.43
N ASN A 57 -0.91 9.81 1.30
CA ASN A 57 0.27 10.68 1.12
C ASN A 57 1.59 10.25 1.79
N GLU A 58 1.62 9.16 2.56
CA GLU A 58 2.86 8.61 3.11
C GLU A 58 3.48 7.59 2.17
N VAL A 59 4.79 7.74 1.91
CA VAL A 59 5.56 6.80 1.09
C VAL A 59 6.17 5.73 1.98
N TYR A 60 5.71 4.50 1.80
CA TYR A 60 6.29 3.30 2.39
C TYR A 60 7.22 2.63 1.39
N THR A 61 8.44 2.31 1.84
CA THR A 61 9.46 1.62 1.03
C THR A 61 9.93 0.35 1.72
N GLU A 62 10.62 -0.54 1.00
CA GLU A 62 11.09 -1.83 1.52
C GLU A 62 9.97 -2.64 2.18
N LEU A 63 8.84 -2.71 1.47
CA LEU A 63 7.62 -3.36 1.95
C LEU A 63 7.76 -4.88 1.89
N THR A 64 7.33 -5.54 2.97
CA THR A 64 7.16 -6.98 3.09
C THR A 64 5.70 -7.32 3.33
N PRO A 65 5.24 -8.54 3.00
CA PRO A 65 3.85 -8.94 3.25
C PRO A 65 3.47 -8.84 4.74
N GLU A 66 4.42 -9.03 5.65
CA GLU A 66 4.23 -8.83 7.10
C GLU A 66 4.03 -7.35 7.44
N LYS A 67 4.91 -6.45 6.96
CA LYS A 67 4.76 -5.00 7.16
C LYS A 67 3.43 -4.49 6.63
N ILE A 68 3.00 -4.95 5.46
CA ILE A 68 1.71 -4.57 4.88
C ILE A 68 0.56 -4.95 5.80
N ARG A 69 0.62 -6.16 6.38
CA ARG A 69 -0.39 -6.61 7.36
C ARG A 69 -0.40 -5.73 8.59
N GLU A 70 0.78 -5.38 9.13
CA GLU A 70 0.88 -4.48 10.27
C GLU A 70 0.35 -3.07 9.94
N ILE A 71 0.77 -2.49 8.81
CA ILE A 71 0.35 -1.17 8.37
C ILE A 71 -1.18 -1.13 8.18
N LEU A 72 -1.73 -2.08 7.42
CA LEU A 72 -3.18 -2.15 7.20
C LEU A 72 -3.94 -2.40 8.52
N SER A 73 -3.42 -3.27 9.39
CA SER A 73 -3.99 -3.49 10.72
C SER A 73 -3.96 -2.21 11.54
N SER A 74 -2.87 -1.45 11.50
CA SER A 74 -2.74 -0.15 12.15
C SER A 74 -3.82 0.79 11.65
N TYR A 75 -3.96 1.01 10.34
CA TYR A 75 -5.01 1.89 9.80
C TYR A 75 -6.44 1.39 10.06
N LEU A 76 -6.66 0.08 10.17
CA LEU A 76 -7.96 -0.49 10.55
C LEU A 76 -8.27 -0.29 12.04
N HIS A 77 -7.24 -0.37 12.90
CA HIS A 77 -7.34 -0.21 14.35
C HIS A 77 -7.34 1.27 14.78
N ASP A 78 -6.71 2.13 13.99
CA ASP A 78 -6.65 3.59 14.14
C ASP A 78 -8.01 4.28 13.91
N LYS A 79 -9.10 3.51 13.83
CA LYS A 79 -10.49 3.99 13.89
C LYS A 79 -10.80 4.87 15.14
N ILE A 80 -9.84 5.15 16.03
CA ILE A 80 -10.05 5.82 17.32
C ILE A 80 -9.18 7.07 17.57
N ILE A 81 -8.12 7.39 16.80
CA ILE A 81 -7.21 8.50 17.18
C ILE A 81 -6.73 9.36 16.02
N GLY A 82 -7.46 10.46 15.76
CA GLY A 82 -6.91 11.69 15.15
C GLY A 82 -6.60 11.60 13.66
N GLY A 83 -6.99 12.53 12.81
CA GLY A 83 -6.70 13.94 13.00
C GLY A 83 -5.26 14.22 12.56
N GLU A 84 -5.14 15.01 11.48
CA GLU A 84 -4.04 15.93 11.15
C GLU A 84 -2.58 15.43 11.02
N HIS A 85 -2.02 15.61 9.83
CA HIS A 85 -0.99 16.64 9.53
C HIS A 85 0.13 16.13 8.61
N VAL A 86 0.31 16.82 7.46
CA VAL A 86 1.57 17.34 6.89
C VAL A 86 1.36 17.56 5.37
N GLY A 87 1.60 18.72 4.77
CA GLY A 87 2.12 20.03 5.15
C GLY A 87 2.18 20.87 3.88
#